data_AF-Q6D5J7-F1
#
_entry.id   AF-Q6D5J7-F1
#
_cell.length_a   1.000
_cell.length_b   1.000
_cell.length_c   1.000
_cell.angle_alpha   90.00
_cell.angle_beta   90.00
_cell.angle_gamma   90.00
#
_symmetry.space_group_name_H-M   'P 1'
#
loop_
_entity.id
_entity.type
_entity.pdbx_description
1 polymer ?
#
loop_
_entity_poly.entity_id
_entity_poly.type
_entity_poly.pdbx_seq_one_letter_code
_entity_poly.pdbx_strand_id
1 'polypeptide(L)'
;MLENPDAFNFSFKLLDIEDRPSVACMCSFCPRTEWEEDEEHFAEGPTLNIEMLQNFHLRDSELDGNTLKYALYAVLFFIIETQCTGVRLIEPINDSVANYYLEQGFEDITGGSKAILWRSSENLLQWLGEYIQVVNDDVEDEYFLGDNELNQNEFNGGENGN
;
A
#
# COMPACT_ATOMS: atom_id res chain seq x y z
N MET A 1 -17.33 13.11 -10.07
CA MET A 1 -16.15 12.87 -10.92
C MET A 1 -15.44 14.19 -11.16
N LEU A 2 -14.16 14.29 -10.77
CA LEU A 2 -13.25 15.26 -11.35
C LEU A 2 -12.94 14.76 -12.77
N GLU A 3 -13.79 15.10 -13.74
CA GLU A 3 -13.64 14.63 -15.12
C GLU A 3 -12.41 15.31 -15.76
N ASN A 4 -11.26 14.66 -15.67
CA ASN A 4 -10.10 15.02 -16.47
C ASN A 4 -10.20 14.24 -17.80
N PRO A 5 -10.33 14.93 -18.96
CA PRO A 5 -10.47 14.27 -20.26
C PRO A 5 -9.24 13.44 -20.65
N ASP A 6 -8.09 13.71 -20.03
CA ASP A 6 -6.84 13.00 -20.24
C ASP A 6 -6.61 11.88 -19.20
N ALA A 7 -7.61 11.56 -18.39
CA ALA A 7 -7.51 10.50 -17.40
C ALA A 7 -7.35 9.11 -18.05
N PHE A 8 -6.41 8.33 -17.54
CA PHE A 8 -6.28 6.91 -17.88
C PHE A 8 -6.99 6.06 -16.84
N ASN A 9 -8.05 5.36 -17.26
CA ASN A 9 -8.88 4.55 -16.38
C ASN A 9 -8.47 3.08 -16.43
N PHE A 10 -8.33 2.46 -15.27
CA PHE A 10 -8.06 1.03 -15.15
C PHE A 10 -8.75 0.44 -13.92
N SER A 11 -8.86 -0.87 -13.90
CA SER A 11 -9.33 -1.60 -12.73
C SER A 11 -8.48 -2.83 -12.49
N PHE A 12 -8.37 -3.21 -11.22
CA PHE A 12 -7.70 -4.43 -10.83
C PHE A 12 -8.50 -5.13 -9.74
N LYS A 13 -8.25 -6.43 -9.58
CA LYS A 13 -8.85 -7.23 -8.52
C LYS A 13 -7.79 -8.07 -7.83
N LEU A 14 -8.00 -8.31 -6.55
CA LEU A 14 -7.22 -9.30 -5.80
C LEU A 14 -8.05 -10.58 -5.67
N LEU A 15 -7.39 -11.72 -5.84
CA LEU A 15 -7.99 -13.03 -5.72
C LEU A 15 -7.73 -13.61 -4.32
N ASP A 16 -8.69 -14.38 -3.81
CA ASP A 16 -8.49 -15.21 -2.62
C ASP A 16 -7.75 -16.52 -2.96
N ILE A 17 -7.55 -17.37 -1.95
CA ILE A 17 -6.87 -18.67 -2.09
C ILE A 17 -7.61 -19.66 -3.00
N GLU A 18 -8.87 -19.39 -3.32
CA GLU A 18 -9.73 -20.21 -4.17
C GLU A 18 -9.95 -19.58 -5.56
N ASP A 19 -9.08 -18.64 -5.95
CA ASP A 19 -9.10 -17.87 -7.21
C ASP A 19 -10.37 -17.02 -7.41
N ARG A 20 -11.06 -16.65 -6.33
CA ARG A 20 -12.27 -15.80 -6.41
C ARG A 20 -11.94 -14.34 -6.15
N PRO A 21 -12.65 -13.39 -6.77
CA PRO A 21 -12.46 -11.98 -6.47
C PRO A 21 -12.76 -11.67 -5.00
N SER A 22 -11.74 -11.25 -4.26
CA SER A 22 -11.85 -10.79 -2.88
C SER A 22 -11.98 -9.26 -2.82
N VAL A 23 -11.29 -8.57 -3.73
CA VAL A 23 -11.28 -7.11 -3.85
C VAL A 23 -11.44 -6.67 -5.29
N ALA A 24 -12.12 -5.54 -5.51
CA ALA A 24 -12.00 -4.77 -6.73
C ALA A 24 -11.59 -3.33 -6.44
N CYS A 25 -10.71 -2.82 -7.30
CA CYS A 25 -10.29 -1.43 -7.34
C CYS A 25 -10.63 -0.82 -8.69
N MET A 26 -11.26 0.36 -8.68
CA MET A 26 -11.48 1.17 -9.87
C MET A 26 -10.67 2.46 -9.74
N CYS A 27 -9.82 2.71 -10.73
CA CYS A 27 -8.80 3.73 -10.64
C CYS A 27 -8.80 4.62 -11.88
N SER A 28 -8.55 5.90 -11.65
CA SER A 28 -8.47 6.93 -12.68
C SER A 28 -7.18 7.71 -12.46
N PHE A 29 -6.18 7.46 -13.31
CA PHE A 29 -4.92 8.21 -13.29
C PHE A 29 -5.11 9.56 -13.96
N CYS A 30 -4.95 10.63 -13.19
CA CYS A 30 -4.98 11.99 -13.67
C CYS A 30 -3.54 12.45 -13.96
N PRO A 31 -3.17 12.71 -15.22
CA PRO A 31 -1.85 13.21 -15.54
C PRO A 31 -1.63 14.62 -14.96
N ARG A 32 -0.37 15.06 -14.93
CA ARG A 32 0.00 16.41 -14.51
C ARG A 32 -0.87 17.42 -15.24
N THR A 33 -1.53 18.28 -14.47
CA THR A 33 -2.35 19.37 -15.03
C THR A 33 -1.69 20.68 -14.66
N GLU A 34 -1.48 21.52 -15.65
CA GLU A 34 -0.93 22.87 -15.50
C GLU A 34 -2.02 23.85 -15.93
N TRP A 35 -2.30 24.85 -15.10
CA TRP A 35 -3.25 25.90 -15.42
C TRP A 35 -2.77 27.26 -14.90
N GLU A 36 -3.34 28.32 -15.45
CA GLU A 36 -3.04 29.70 -15.07
C GLU A 36 -4.29 30.35 -14.51
N GLU A 37 -4.17 31.00 -13.35
CA GLU A 37 -5.22 31.82 -12.73
C GLU A 37 -4.57 33.11 -12.22
N ASP A 38 -5.13 34.27 -12.56
CA ASP A 38 -4.60 35.59 -12.17
C ASP A 38 -3.09 35.81 -12.39
N GLU A 39 -2.57 35.37 -13.57
CA GLU A 39 -1.14 35.41 -13.94
C GLU A 39 -0.22 34.52 -13.08
N GLU A 40 -0.79 33.70 -12.19
CA GLU A 40 -0.08 32.73 -11.38
C GLU A 40 -0.19 31.33 -12.01
N HIS A 41 0.94 30.63 -12.09
CA HIS A 41 1.01 29.28 -12.65
C HIS A 41 0.81 28.24 -11.56
N PHE A 42 -0.22 27.42 -11.71
CA PHE A 42 -0.50 26.29 -10.83
C PHE A 42 -0.16 24.99 -11.57
N ALA A 43 0.62 24.14 -10.91
CA ALA A 43 0.95 22.82 -11.40
C ALA A 43 0.56 21.79 -10.35
N GLU A 44 -0.44 20.98 -10.68
CA GLU A 44 -0.75 19.79 -9.91
C GLU A 44 -0.03 18.61 -10.52
N GLY A 45 0.84 17.96 -9.74
CA GLY A 45 1.50 16.73 -10.17
C GLY A 45 0.48 15.61 -10.47
N PRO A 46 0.90 14.57 -11.19
CA PRO A 46 -0.01 13.48 -11.55
C PRO A 46 -0.54 12.78 -10.29
N THR A 47 -1.83 12.46 -10.27
CA THR A 47 -2.50 11.83 -9.12
C THR A 47 -3.24 10.57 -9.55
N LEU A 48 -3.34 9.60 -8.64
CA LEU A 48 -4.17 8.41 -8.86
C LEU A 48 -5.44 8.52 -8.01
N ASN A 49 -6.59 8.60 -8.67
CA ASN A 49 -7.88 8.47 -8.00
C ASN A 49 -8.24 6.99 -7.88
N ILE A 50 -8.73 6.58 -6.71
CA ILE A 50 -9.30 5.26 -6.43
C ILE A 50 -10.75 5.50 -6.02
N GLU A 51 -11.67 5.19 -6.93
CA GLU A 51 -13.10 5.45 -6.80
C GLU A 51 -13.85 4.28 -6.18
N MET A 52 -13.29 3.09 -6.30
CA MET A 52 -13.80 1.90 -5.64
C MET A 52 -12.62 1.17 -5.03
N LEU A 53 -12.73 0.86 -3.74
CA LEU A 53 -11.82 0.01 -2.99
C LEU A 53 -12.72 -0.88 -2.14
N GLN A 54 -13.29 -1.91 -2.77
CA GLN A 54 -14.38 -2.71 -2.18
C GLN A 54 -13.95 -4.14 -1.88
N ASN A 55 -14.28 -4.59 -0.67
CA ASN A 55 -14.26 -6.01 -0.29
C ASN A 55 -15.56 -6.69 -0.74
N PHE A 56 -15.47 -7.77 -1.52
CA PHE A 56 -16.66 -8.48 -2.01
C PHE A 56 -17.31 -9.38 -0.94
N HIS A 57 -16.58 -9.73 0.12
CA HIS A 57 -17.10 -10.56 1.20
C HIS A 57 -17.86 -9.75 2.25
N LEU A 58 -17.52 -8.47 2.42
CA LEU A 58 -18.08 -7.59 3.44
C LEU A 58 -18.71 -6.37 2.79
N ARG A 59 -20.04 -6.31 2.78
CA ARG A 59 -20.77 -5.14 2.26
C ARG A 59 -20.53 -3.93 3.15
N ASP A 60 -20.37 -2.78 2.51
CA ASP A 60 -20.23 -1.47 3.15
C ASP A 60 -19.13 -1.40 4.22
N SER A 61 -18.09 -2.22 4.07
CA SER A 61 -16.96 -2.31 4.98
C SER A 61 -15.68 -1.87 4.28
N GLU A 62 -14.76 -1.38 5.09
CA GLU A 62 -13.40 -1.03 4.75
C GLU A 62 -12.65 -2.24 4.19
N LEU A 63 -11.65 -1.95 3.37
CA LEU A 63 -10.58 -2.91 3.18
C LEU A 63 -9.63 -2.75 4.34
N ASP A 64 -9.53 -3.78 5.17
CA ASP A 64 -8.71 -3.79 6.36
C ASP A 64 -7.52 -4.75 6.26
N GLY A 65 -6.62 -4.61 7.23
CA GLY A 65 -5.51 -5.51 7.45
C GLY A 65 -4.64 -5.72 6.20
N ASN A 66 -4.41 -6.98 5.85
CA ASN A 66 -3.55 -7.35 4.72
C ASN A 66 -4.19 -7.05 3.37
N THR A 67 -5.51 -7.01 3.30
CA THR A 67 -6.23 -6.81 2.04
C THR A 67 -6.04 -5.39 1.51
N LEU A 68 -6.10 -4.40 2.41
CA LEU A 68 -5.73 -3.02 2.08
C LEU A 68 -4.28 -2.92 1.62
N LYS A 69 -3.36 -3.57 2.34
CA LYS A 69 -1.92 -3.55 2.01
C LYS A 69 -1.69 -4.09 0.62
N TYR A 70 -2.27 -5.24 0.26
CA TYR A 70 -2.13 -5.80 -1.08
C TYR A 70 -2.71 -4.90 -2.17
N ALA A 71 -3.82 -4.22 -1.90
CA ALA A 71 -4.38 -3.26 -2.86
C ALA A 71 -3.45 -2.06 -3.05
N LEU A 72 -2.90 -1.54 -1.96
CA LEU A 72 -1.94 -0.43 -1.99
C LEU A 72 -0.59 -0.83 -2.61
N TYR A 73 -0.14 -2.08 -2.49
CA TYR A 73 1.04 -2.59 -3.19
C TYR A 73 0.86 -2.54 -4.71
N ALA A 74 -0.30 -2.97 -5.22
CA ALA A 74 -0.61 -2.89 -6.65
C ALA A 74 -0.60 -1.42 -7.14
N VAL A 75 -1.16 -0.52 -6.32
CA VAL A 75 -1.15 0.93 -6.56
C VAL A 75 0.27 1.50 -6.55
N LEU A 76 1.15 1.05 -5.65
CA LEU A 76 2.53 1.54 -5.55
C LEU A 76 3.35 1.25 -6.80
N PHE A 77 3.22 0.06 -7.40
CA PHE A 77 3.87 -0.23 -8.68
C PHE A 77 3.44 0.76 -9.77
N PHE A 78 2.15 1.09 -9.80
CA PHE A 78 1.64 2.10 -10.72
C PHE A 78 2.21 3.50 -10.43
N ILE A 79 2.27 3.91 -9.15
CA ILE A 79 2.84 5.19 -8.71
C ILE A 79 4.30 5.33 -9.15
N ILE A 80 5.11 4.27 -8.99
CA ILE A 80 6.54 4.27 -9.35
C ILE A 80 6.71 4.53 -10.86
N GLU A 81 5.94 3.82 -11.70
CA GLU A 81 6.03 3.96 -13.15
C GLU A 81 5.51 5.31 -13.65
N THR A 82 4.48 5.86 -13.01
CA THR A 82 3.79 7.08 -13.45
C THR A 82 4.25 8.36 -12.75
N GLN A 83 5.15 8.23 -11.76
CA GLN A 83 5.62 9.32 -10.91
C GLN A 83 4.48 10.11 -10.24
N CYS A 84 3.41 9.42 -9.85
CA CYS A 84 2.31 10.01 -9.10
C CYS A 84 2.81 10.71 -7.83
N THR A 85 2.29 11.90 -7.55
CA THR A 85 2.54 12.62 -6.30
C THR A 85 1.78 12.01 -5.12
N GLY A 86 0.76 11.19 -5.41
CA GLY A 86 0.01 10.46 -4.40
C GLY A 86 -1.32 9.91 -4.92
N VAL A 87 -2.14 9.49 -3.96
CA VAL A 87 -3.39 8.76 -4.17
C VAL A 87 -4.54 9.48 -3.50
N ARG A 88 -5.68 9.52 -4.19
CA ARG A 88 -6.96 10.01 -3.68
C ARG A 88 -7.95 8.85 -3.58
N LEU A 89 -8.49 8.60 -2.40
CA LEU A 89 -9.69 7.78 -2.24
C LEU A 89 -10.89 8.70 -2.45
N ILE A 90 -11.70 8.39 -3.47
CA ILE A 90 -12.85 9.19 -3.86
C ILE A 90 -14.11 8.56 -3.27
N GLU A 91 -14.92 9.38 -2.61
CA GLU A 91 -16.23 9.05 -2.04
C GLU A 91 -16.23 7.69 -1.29
N PRO A 92 -15.51 7.60 -0.15
CA PRO A 92 -15.63 6.43 0.73
C PRO A 92 -17.10 6.12 1.00
N ILE A 93 -17.48 4.85 0.92
CA ILE A 93 -18.89 4.42 0.88
C ILE A 93 -19.72 4.84 2.12
N ASN A 94 -19.06 5.05 3.26
CA ASN A 94 -19.66 5.61 4.47
C ASN A 94 -18.59 6.22 5.40
N ASP A 95 -19.05 6.90 6.46
CA ASP A 95 -18.19 7.53 7.47
C ASP A 95 -17.26 6.55 8.20
N SER A 96 -17.67 5.31 8.42
CA SER A 96 -16.84 4.31 9.10
C SER A 96 -15.61 3.99 8.25
N VAL A 97 -15.83 3.75 6.96
CA VAL A 97 -14.76 3.52 5.98
C VAL A 97 -13.86 4.74 5.83
N ALA A 98 -14.44 5.94 5.79
CA ALA A 98 -13.67 7.17 5.73
C ALA A 98 -12.77 7.34 6.98
N ASN A 99 -13.33 7.15 8.17
CA ASN A 99 -12.59 7.26 9.42
C ASN A 99 -11.46 6.23 9.51
N TYR A 100 -11.70 5.00 9.06
CA TYR A 100 -10.66 3.98 9.02
C TYR A 100 -9.46 4.43 8.17
N TYR A 101 -9.69 4.95 6.96
CA TYR A 101 -8.59 5.42 6.12
C TYR A 101 -7.89 6.68 6.68
N LEU A 102 -8.61 7.56 7.38
CA LEU A 102 -8.00 8.65 8.14
C LEU A 102 -7.06 8.12 9.24
N GLU A 103 -7.48 7.08 9.97
CA GLU A 103 -6.63 6.40 10.96
C GLU A 103 -5.40 5.73 10.34
N GLN A 104 -5.51 5.28 9.08
CA GLN A 104 -4.36 4.77 8.32
C GLN A 104 -3.42 5.87 7.81
N GLY A 105 -3.69 7.15 8.07
CA GLY A 105 -2.83 8.27 7.70
C GLY A 105 -3.16 8.94 6.37
N PHE A 106 -4.39 8.78 5.87
CA PHE A 106 -4.92 9.65 4.82
C PHE A 106 -5.43 10.98 5.41
N GLU A 107 -5.44 12.02 4.60
CA GLU A 107 -5.86 13.37 4.96
C GLU A 107 -7.15 13.76 4.21
N ASP A 108 -8.11 14.36 4.91
CA ASP A 108 -9.30 14.91 4.25
C ASP A 108 -8.98 16.26 3.60
N ILE A 109 -8.99 16.31 2.26
CA ILE A 109 -8.76 17.53 1.48
C ILE A 109 -10.06 18.26 1.09
N THR A 110 -11.20 17.78 1.58
CA THR A 110 -12.55 18.31 1.29
C THR A 110 -13.19 19.00 2.49
N GLY A 111 -12.37 19.47 3.44
CA GLY A 111 -12.80 20.36 4.50
C GLY A 111 -13.83 19.77 5.47
N GLY A 112 -13.78 18.46 5.72
CA GLY A 112 -14.63 17.75 6.67
C GLY A 112 -15.71 16.89 6.02
N SER A 113 -15.95 17.00 4.72
CA SER A 113 -16.92 16.14 4.04
C SER A 113 -16.40 14.72 3.79
N LYS A 114 -15.08 14.50 3.93
CA LYS A 114 -14.40 13.21 3.69
C LYS A 114 -14.67 12.61 2.31
N ALA A 115 -15.09 13.45 1.35
CA ALA A 115 -15.38 13.01 0.00
C ALA A 115 -14.11 12.70 -0.79
N ILE A 116 -12.97 13.28 -0.40
CA ILE A 116 -11.66 12.93 -0.96
C ILE A 116 -10.64 12.81 0.17
N LEU A 117 -10.08 11.60 0.29
CA LEU A 117 -8.99 11.32 1.23
C LEU A 117 -7.69 11.19 0.45
N TRP A 118 -6.69 11.98 0.81
CA TRP A 118 -5.41 12.08 0.12
C TRP A 118 -4.28 11.43 0.91
N ARG A 119 -3.32 10.84 0.20
CA ARG A 119 -2.02 10.51 0.77
C ARG A 119 -0.92 10.65 -0.27
N SER A 120 0.19 11.27 0.10
CA SER A 120 1.35 11.42 -0.78
C SER A 120 2.01 10.08 -1.09
N SER A 121 2.66 9.98 -2.24
CA SER A 121 3.44 8.80 -2.63
C SER A 121 4.61 8.57 -1.67
N GLU A 122 5.25 9.63 -1.17
CA GLU A 122 6.30 9.56 -0.15
C GLU A 122 5.78 8.91 1.14
N ASN A 123 4.63 9.34 1.66
CA ASN A 123 4.05 8.78 2.88
C ASN A 123 3.56 7.33 2.67
N LEU A 124 3.09 6.99 1.47
CA LEU A 124 2.73 5.61 1.13
C LEU A 124 3.97 4.70 1.07
N LEU A 125 5.07 5.17 0.49
CA LEU A 125 6.34 4.44 0.43
C LEU A 125 6.97 4.27 1.81
N GLN A 126 6.95 5.30 2.65
CA GLN A 126 7.45 5.21 4.02
C GLN A 126 6.66 4.17 4.84
N TRP A 127 5.33 4.24 4.78
CA TRP A 127 4.45 3.30 5.48
C TRP A 127 4.70 1.85 5.06
N LEU A 128 5.04 1.63 3.79
CA LEU A 128 5.47 0.33 3.30
C LEU A 128 6.80 -0.12 3.89
N GLY A 129 7.77 0.80 3.91
CA GLY A 129 9.12 0.54 4.43
C GLY A 129 9.10 0.12 5.89
N GLU A 130 8.30 0.79 6.71
CA GLU A 130 8.08 0.43 8.12
C GLU A 130 7.54 -0.99 8.25
N TYR A 131 6.62 -1.41 7.38
CA TYR A 131 6.06 -2.76 7.41
C TYR A 131 7.06 -3.85 6.96
N ILE A 132 7.84 -3.59 5.91
CA ILE A 132 8.86 -4.53 5.43
C ILE A 132 9.95 -4.70 6.49
N GLN A 133 10.33 -3.63 7.20
CA GLN A 133 11.27 -3.70 8.31
C GLN A 133 10.72 -4.55 9.47
N VAL A 134 9.47 -4.34 9.89
CA VAL A 134 8.83 -5.16 10.92
C VAL A 134 8.82 -6.65 10.54
N VAL A 135 8.49 -6.99 9.29
CA VAL A 135 8.52 -8.39 8.83
C VAL A 135 9.93 -8.96 8.85
N ASN A 136 10.96 -8.18 8.50
CA ASN A 136 12.34 -8.64 8.57
C ASN A 136 12.81 -8.83 10.02
N ASP A 137 12.43 -7.92 10.92
CA ASP A 137 12.76 -8.01 12.35
C ASP A 137 12.07 -9.23 13.00
N ASP A 138 10.79 -9.48 12.67
CA ASP A 138 10.04 -10.68 13.13
C ASP A 138 10.64 -11.98 12.54
N VAL A 139 11.17 -11.93 11.31
CA VAL A 139 11.85 -13.09 10.67
C VAL A 139 13.23 -13.32 11.29
N GLU A 140 13.97 -12.28 11.67
CA GLU A 140 15.25 -12.42 12.38
C GLU A 140 15.05 -13.02 13.79
N ASP A 141 13.94 -12.73 14.46
CA ASP A 141 13.59 -13.31 15.76
C ASP A 141 13.15 -14.80 15.68
N GLU A 142 12.66 -15.27 14.53
CA GLU A 142 12.30 -16.71 14.33
C GLU A 142 13.49 -17.60 13.93
N TYR A 143 14.68 -17.05 13.66
CA TYR A 143 15.91 -17.83 13.35
C TYR A 143 16.92 -17.94 14.50
N PHE A 144 16.51 -17.74 15.76
CA PHE A 144 17.27 -18.21 16.93
C PHE A 144 16.96 -19.68 17.28
N LEU A 145 17.05 -20.58 16.28
CA LEU A 145 17.33 -21.99 16.56
C LEU A 145 18.84 -22.16 16.57
N GLY A 146 19.38 -22.34 17.78
CA GLY A 146 20.79 -22.45 18.03
C GLY A 146 21.44 -23.58 17.25
N ASP A 147 22.39 -23.23 16.41
CA ASP A 147 23.46 -24.12 15.98
C ASP A 147 24.76 -23.33 16.04
N ASN A 148 25.40 -23.36 17.20
CA ASN A 148 26.79 -22.98 17.33
C ASN A 148 27.45 -23.74 18.48
N GLU A 149 27.70 -25.03 18.28
CA GLU A 149 28.93 -25.65 18.76
C GLU A 149 29.43 -26.69 17.74
N LEU A 150 30.19 -26.22 16.75
CA LEU A 150 31.26 -27.03 16.17
C LEU A 150 32.37 -27.15 17.22
N ASN A 151 32.22 -28.10 18.15
CA ASN A 151 33.29 -28.43 19.07
C ASN A 151 34.30 -29.34 18.36
N GLN A 152 35.35 -28.71 17.84
CA GLN A 152 36.62 -29.37 17.54
C GLN A 152 37.18 -29.93 18.85
N ASN A 153 37.24 -31.25 19.00
CA ASN A 153 38.29 -31.98 19.72
C ASN A 153 37.98 -33.48 19.72
N GLU A 154 38.74 -34.25 18.93
CA GLU A 154 39.35 -35.52 19.36
C GLU A 154 40.23 -36.07 18.22
N PHE A 155 41.37 -35.40 18.00
CA PHE A 155 42.55 -36.05 17.44
C PHE A 155 43.32 -36.64 18.63
N ASN A 156 43.08 -37.90 18.95
CA ASN A 156 43.95 -38.67 19.84
C ASN A 156 44.41 -39.94 19.12
N GLY A 157 45.56 -39.83 18.46
CA GLY A 157 46.43 -40.97 18.26
C GLY A 157 47.22 -41.20 19.55
N GLY A 158 47.17 -42.43 20.07
CA GLY A 158 47.96 -42.85 21.23
C GLY A 158 47.88 -44.35 21.41
N GLU A 159 48.94 -45.04 20.97
CA GLU A 159 49.23 -46.46 21.23
C GLU A 159 49.20 -46.79 22.73
N ASN A 160 48.77 -48.02 23.09
CA ASN A 160 49.61 -48.99 23.82
C ASN A 160 48.84 -50.27 24.25
N GLY A 161 49.36 -51.42 23.78
CA GLY A 161 49.65 -52.65 24.53
C GLY A 161 48.59 -53.32 25.43
N ASN A 162 48.11 -54.50 25.00
CA ASN A 162 48.55 -55.83 25.52
C ASN A 162 47.98 -56.97 24.66
#